data_AF-A0A1V5IRM3-F1
#
_entry.id   AF-A0A1V5IRM3-F1
#
_cell.length_a   1.000
_cell.length_b   1.000
_cell.length_c   1.000
_cell.angle_alpha   90.00
_cell.angle_beta   90.00
_cell.angle_gamma   90.00
#
_symmetry.space_group_name_H-M   'P 1'
#
loop_
_entity.id
_entity.type
_entity.pdbx_description
1 polymer ?
#
loop_
_entity_poly.entity_id
_entity_poly.type
_entity_poly.pdbx_seq_one_letter_code
_entity_poly.pdbx_strand_id
1 'polypeptide(L)'
;MEFSMRTDRMTLTDYEIQNSLARLQHFLLQLDENINWDRVKKTLEPLDPSRKNVAGRNSYEPLKMFRIMLMQSWYDLSDPEMDFYLNTNLLFMSFCRFSISESKPDHSTICLWRNRFAESGMFDLIFSGIMTELQELGLEIRHGKMVDATLVKAHA
;
A
#
# COMPACT_ATOMS: atom_id res chain seq x y z
N MET A 1 16.75 16.30 -9.14
CA MET A 1 15.64 15.34 -8.96
C MET A 1 14.58 16.07 -8.18
N GLU A 2 13.57 16.59 -8.87
CA GLU A 2 12.46 17.28 -8.24
C GLU A 2 11.63 16.28 -7.44
N PHE A 3 11.67 16.43 -6.11
CA PHE A 3 10.68 15.84 -5.23
C PHE A 3 9.33 16.47 -5.60
N SER A 4 8.51 15.73 -6.35
CA SER A 4 7.12 16.08 -6.59
C SER A 4 6.44 16.30 -5.24
N MET A 5 6.14 17.56 -4.92
CA MET A 5 5.34 17.94 -3.76
C MET A 5 3.93 17.36 -3.94
N ARG A 6 3.70 16.19 -3.33
CA ARG A 6 2.43 15.46 -3.34
C ARG A 6 1.55 15.94 -2.19
N THR A 7 0.47 16.64 -2.54
CA THR A 7 -0.55 17.19 -1.63
C THR A 7 -1.44 16.07 -1.07
N ASP A 8 -1.01 15.46 0.04
CA ASP A 8 -1.91 14.99 1.10
C ASP A 8 -1.53 15.81 2.36
N ARG A 9 -2.44 16.05 3.31
CA ARG A 9 -2.13 16.88 4.51
C ARG A 9 -1.13 16.15 5.41
N MET A 10 0.14 16.18 5.04
CA MET A 10 1.23 15.66 5.85
C MET A 10 1.57 16.66 6.95
N THR A 11 1.62 16.17 8.18
CA THR A 11 2.11 16.94 9.31
C THR A 11 3.63 17.01 9.29
N LEU A 12 4.22 17.97 10.02
CA LEU A 12 5.67 18.03 10.22
C LEU A 12 6.22 16.69 10.75
N THR A 13 5.48 16.08 11.68
CA THR A 13 5.81 14.76 12.24
C THR A 13 5.84 13.66 11.17
N ASP A 14 4.90 13.67 10.22
CA ASP A 14 4.89 12.68 9.13
C ASP A 14 6.13 12.82 8.25
N TYR A 15 6.59 14.04 8.00
CA TYR A 15 7.80 14.31 7.22
C TYR A 15 9.07 13.82 7.94
N GLU A 16 9.17 14.05 9.25
CA GLU A 16 10.29 13.56 10.07
C GLU A 16 10.34 12.02 10.11
N ILE A 17 9.18 11.37 10.21
CA ILE A 17 9.06 9.91 10.13
C ILE A 17 9.54 9.44 8.76
N GLN A 18 9.06 10.03 7.66
CA GLN A 18 9.51 9.65 6.32
C GLN A 18 11.02 9.81 6.13
N ASN A 19 11.60 10.93 6.58
CA ASN A 19 13.05 11.14 6.50
C ASN A 19 13.86 10.14 7.33
N SER A 20 13.30 9.69 8.44
CA SER A 20 13.93 8.67 9.28
C SER A 20 13.85 7.30 8.62
N LEU A 21 12.68 6.94 8.08
CA LEU A 21 12.45 5.68 7.36
C LEU A 21 13.26 5.59 6.07
N ALA A 22 13.42 6.69 5.32
CA ALA A 22 14.18 6.73 4.06
C ALA A 22 15.66 6.34 4.21
N ARG A 23 16.21 6.34 5.44
CA ARG A 23 17.57 5.89 5.73
C ARG A 23 17.66 4.37 5.91
N LEU A 24 16.52 3.69 6.06
CA LEU A 24 16.46 2.25 6.20
C LEU A 24 16.63 1.58 4.84
N GLN A 25 17.48 0.55 4.80
CA GLN A 25 17.54 -0.34 3.64
C GLN A 25 16.47 -1.43 3.80
N HIS A 26 15.20 -1.06 3.57
CA HIS A 26 14.06 -1.97 3.73
C HIS A 26 13.39 -2.25 2.37
N PHE A 27 13.00 -3.51 2.13
CA PHE A 27 12.46 -3.93 0.84
C PHE A 27 11.17 -3.17 0.45
N LEU A 28 10.28 -2.87 1.41
CA LEU A 28 9.08 -2.07 1.14
C LEU A 28 9.38 -0.69 0.56
N LEU A 29 10.46 -0.04 1.00
CA LEU A 29 10.84 1.27 0.47
C LEU A 29 11.35 1.14 -0.96
N GLN A 30 12.15 0.09 -1.23
CA GLN A 30 12.60 -0.22 -2.58
C GLN A 30 11.40 -0.55 -3.50
N LEU A 31 10.44 -1.36 -3.05
CA LEU A 31 9.22 -1.65 -3.80
C LEU A 31 8.41 -0.38 -4.06
N ASP A 32 8.22 0.48 -3.06
CA ASP A 32 7.47 1.72 -3.20
C ASP A 32 8.09 2.67 -4.25
N GLU A 33 9.40 2.65 -4.40
CA GLU A 33 10.12 3.42 -5.43
C GLU A 33 10.02 2.81 -6.84
N ASN A 34 9.92 1.48 -6.94
CA ASN A 34 9.91 0.78 -8.23
C ASN A 34 8.49 0.62 -8.83
N ILE A 35 7.43 0.80 -8.04
CA ILE A 35 6.05 0.67 -8.50
C ILE A 35 5.53 2.00 -9.07
N ASN A 36 4.95 1.97 -10.27
CA ASN A 36 4.27 3.13 -10.85
C ASN A 36 2.87 3.34 -10.21
N TRP A 37 2.83 4.02 -9.07
CA TRP A 37 1.60 4.27 -8.33
C TRP A 37 0.59 5.16 -9.06
N ASP A 38 1.02 6.00 -9.99
CA ASP A 38 0.11 6.85 -10.76
C ASP A 38 -0.70 6.00 -11.76
N ARG A 39 -0.06 4.99 -12.36
CA ARG A 39 -0.75 3.96 -13.17
C ARG A 39 -1.75 3.18 -12.31
N VAL A 40 -1.33 2.71 -11.13
CA VAL A 40 -2.20 1.97 -10.20
C VAL A 40 -3.40 2.82 -9.79
N LYS A 41 -3.18 4.07 -9.40
CA LYS A 41 -4.24 5.01 -9.01
C LYS A 41 -5.27 5.19 -10.11
N LYS A 42 -4.82 5.38 -11.36
CA LYS A 42 -5.69 5.52 -12.53
C LYS A 42 -6.56 4.28 -12.75
N THR A 43 -5.99 3.09 -12.62
CA THR A 43 -6.75 1.83 -12.75
C THR A 43 -7.79 1.67 -11.64
N LEU A 44 -7.52 2.19 -10.44
CA LEU A 44 -8.41 2.13 -9.28
C LEU A 44 -9.52 3.20 -9.26
N GLU A 45 -9.47 4.20 -10.14
CA GLU A 45 -10.46 5.28 -10.21
C GLU A 45 -11.93 4.83 -10.24
N PRO A 46 -12.33 3.73 -10.91
CA PRO A 46 -13.72 3.28 -10.91
C PRO A 46 -14.20 2.80 -9.52
N LEU A 47 -13.28 2.48 -8.61
CA LEU A 47 -13.59 2.15 -7.22
C LEU A 47 -13.61 3.39 -6.31
N ASP A 48 -13.39 4.59 -6.83
CA ASP A 48 -13.46 5.80 -6.01
C ASP A 48 -14.91 6.01 -5.49
N PRO A 49 -15.13 5.93 -4.17
CA PRO A 49 -16.44 6.17 -3.55
C PRO A 49 -16.99 7.57 -3.82
N SER A 50 -16.10 8.55 -3.96
CA SER A 50 -16.42 9.97 -4.17
C SER A 50 -17.15 10.19 -5.50
N ARG A 51 -16.92 9.32 -6.49
CA ARG A 51 -17.62 9.37 -7.80
C ARG A 51 -19.08 8.99 -7.72
N LYS A 52 -19.51 8.26 -6.69
CA LYS A 52 -20.89 7.74 -6.60
C LYS A 52 -21.84 8.62 -5.78
N ASN A 53 -21.42 9.83 -5.34
CA ASN A 53 -22.21 10.68 -4.43
C ASN A 53 -22.77 9.89 -3.21
N VAL A 54 -22.08 8.83 -2.79
CA VAL A 54 -22.48 8.06 -1.61
C VAL A 54 -21.96 8.84 -0.42
N ALA A 55 -22.83 9.71 0.11
CA ALA A 55 -22.60 10.42 1.36
C ALA A 55 -22.59 9.42 2.53
N GLY A 56 -21.45 8.74 2.69
CA GLY A 56 -21.13 7.89 3.83
C GLY A 56 -19.85 8.42 4.49
N ARG A 57 -19.85 8.47 5.83
CA ARG A 57 -18.69 8.85 6.63
C ARG A 57 -17.48 8.00 6.24
N ASN A 58 -16.44 8.67 5.75
CA ASN A 58 -15.06 8.19 5.60
C ASN A 58 -14.90 6.93 4.73
N SER A 59 -15.16 7.04 3.43
CA SER A 59 -14.62 6.03 2.53
C SER A 59 -13.15 6.35 2.21
N TYR A 60 -12.25 5.48 2.65
CA TYR A 60 -10.82 5.56 2.37
C TYR A 60 -10.51 5.60 0.86
N GLU A 61 -9.40 6.22 0.47
CA GLU A 61 -8.95 6.25 -0.93
C GLU A 61 -8.65 4.81 -1.41
N PRO A 62 -9.12 4.40 -2.60
CA PRO A 62 -8.85 3.07 -3.15
C PRO A 62 -7.37 2.70 -3.15
N LEU A 63 -6.48 3.66 -3.42
CA LEU A 63 -5.04 3.44 -3.46
C LEU A 63 -4.46 3.09 -2.07
N LYS A 64 -4.90 3.77 -1.01
CA LYS A 64 -4.48 3.44 0.37
C LYS A 64 -4.93 2.03 0.74
N MET A 65 -6.18 1.67 0.41
CA MET A 65 -6.71 0.33 0.68
C MET A 65 -6.04 -0.75 -0.18
N PHE A 66 -5.67 -0.45 -1.42
CA PHE A 66 -4.92 -1.37 -2.26
C PHE A 66 -3.52 -1.67 -1.67
N ARG A 67 -2.83 -0.64 -1.17
CA ARG A 67 -1.53 -0.81 -0.48
C ARG A 67 -1.65 -1.70 0.76
N ILE A 68 -2.75 -1.60 1.51
CA ILE A 68 -3.05 -2.51 2.62
C ILE A 68 -3.17 -3.97 2.13
N MET A 69 -3.90 -4.20 1.02
CA MET A 69 -4.02 -5.56 0.45
C MET A 69 -2.68 -6.12 -0.04
N LEU A 70 -1.80 -5.28 -0.60
CA LEU A 70 -0.43 -5.68 -0.96
C LEU A 70 0.36 -6.13 0.27
N MET A 71 0.30 -5.36 1.34
CA MET A 71 0.97 -5.70 2.60
C MET A 71 0.48 -7.03 3.16
N GLN A 72 -0.84 -7.26 3.16
CA GLN A 72 -1.40 -8.53 3.59
C GLN A 72 -0.97 -9.71 2.72
N SER A 73 -0.87 -9.52 1.40
CA SER A 73 -0.39 -10.53 0.47
C SER A 73 1.08 -10.88 0.70
N TRP A 74 1.96 -9.87 0.85
CA TRP A 74 3.40 -10.10 0.97
C TRP A 74 3.83 -10.66 2.33
N TYR A 75 3.12 -10.28 3.39
CA TYR A 75 3.44 -10.69 4.76
C TYR A 75 2.53 -11.78 5.32
N ASP A 76 1.57 -12.27 4.53
CA ASP A 76 0.56 -13.27 4.94
C ASP A 76 -0.21 -12.84 6.20
N LEU A 77 -0.74 -11.61 6.19
CA LEU A 77 -1.43 -11.01 7.34
C LEU A 77 -2.95 -11.09 7.20
N SER A 78 -3.61 -11.46 8.29
CA SER A 78 -5.06 -11.35 8.43
C SER A 78 -5.53 -9.89 8.59
N ASP A 79 -6.85 -9.64 8.49
CA ASP A 79 -7.42 -8.31 8.70
C ASP A 79 -7.14 -7.74 10.10
N PRO A 80 -7.28 -8.50 11.20
CA PRO A 80 -6.93 -8.00 12.54
C PRO A 80 -5.44 -7.71 12.72
N GLU A 81 -4.56 -8.52 12.13
CA GLU A 81 -3.12 -8.28 12.17
C GLU A 81 -2.74 -7.02 11.40
N MET A 82 -3.33 -6.81 10.23
CA MET A 82 -3.07 -5.61 9.44
C MET A 82 -3.56 -4.34 10.13
N ASP A 83 -4.74 -4.38 10.75
CA ASP A 83 -5.25 -3.30 11.63
C ASP A 83 -4.25 -2.98 12.74
N PHE A 84 -3.77 -4.01 13.46
CA PHE A 84 -2.74 -3.84 14.49
C PHE A 84 -1.45 -3.20 13.94
N TYR A 85 -0.95 -3.65 12.78
CA TYR A 85 0.29 -3.10 12.21
C TYR A 85 0.14 -1.69 11.65
N LEU A 86 -1.02 -1.31 11.10
CA LEU A 86 -1.27 0.07 10.69
C LEU A 86 -1.18 1.05 11.86
N ASN A 87 -1.52 0.59 13.07
CA ASN A 87 -1.49 1.41 14.28
C ASN A 87 -0.15 1.37 15.03
N THR A 88 0.66 0.33 14.85
CA THR A 88 1.86 0.11 15.66
C THR A 88 3.18 0.19 14.88
N ASN A 89 3.15 0.05 13.55
CA ASN A 89 4.35 0.03 12.71
C ASN A 89 4.39 1.22 11.75
N LEU A 90 5.29 2.17 12.02
CA LEU A 90 5.44 3.40 11.22
C LEU A 90 5.81 3.12 9.77
N LEU A 91 6.55 2.05 9.49
CA LEU A 91 6.91 1.68 8.12
C LEU A 91 5.68 1.21 7.33
N PHE A 92 4.83 0.39 7.96
CA PHE A 92 3.59 -0.11 7.35
C PHE A 92 2.61 1.04 7.11
N MET A 93 2.45 1.89 8.11
CA MET A 93 1.63 3.10 8.04
C MET A 93 2.11 4.03 6.91
N SER A 94 3.42 4.29 6.84
CA SER A 94 4.04 5.14 5.82
C SER A 94 3.89 4.54 4.42
N PHE A 95 4.14 3.24 4.27
CA PHE A 95 3.95 2.53 2.99
C PHE A 95 2.50 2.60 2.53
N CYS A 96 1.52 2.47 3.43
CA CYS A 96 0.11 2.58 3.09
C CYS A 96 -0.38 4.03 2.92
N ARG A 97 0.51 5.02 3.06
CA ARG A 97 0.26 6.46 2.91
C ARG A 97 -0.75 7.01 3.92
N PHE A 98 -0.72 6.52 5.16
CA PHE A 98 -1.47 7.09 6.27
C PHE A 98 -0.59 8.07 7.07
N SER A 99 -1.13 9.25 7.41
CA SER A 99 -0.56 10.13 8.43
C SER A 99 -0.64 9.49 9.82
N ILE A 100 0.29 9.84 10.69
CA ILE A 100 0.22 9.50 12.11
C ILE A 100 -1.06 10.02 12.76
N SER A 101 -1.52 11.19 12.32
CA SER A 101 -2.69 11.89 12.86
C SER A 101 -4.02 11.49 12.22
N GLU A 102 -4.00 10.75 11.10
CA GLU A 102 -5.23 10.30 10.45
C GLU A 102 -5.75 8.99 11.04
N SER A 103 -7.08 8.84 11.04
CA SER A 103 -7.74 7.58 11.40
C SER A 103 -7.38 6.50 10.39
N LYS A 104 -7.05 5.30 10.88
CA LYS A 104 -6.73 4.14 10.06
C LYS A 104 -7.95 3.22 9.96
N PRO A 105 -8.11 2.46 8.86
CA PRO A 105 -9.19 1.50 8.73
C PRO A 105 -9.05 0.40 9.78
N ASP A 106 -10.15 0.09 10.45
CA ASP A 106 -10.22 -1.10 11.30
C ASP A 106 -10.36 -2.37 10.45
N HIS A 107 -10.20 -3.53 11.08
CA HIS A 107 -10.34 -4.84 10.42
C HIS A 107 -11.67 -4.99 9.65
N SER A 108 -12.77 -4.41 10.14
CA SER A 108 -14.08 -4.48 9.47
C SER A 108 -14.09 -3.71 8.15
N THR A 109 -13.42 -2.55 8.13
CA THR A 109 -13.23 -1.72 6.96
C THR A 109 -12.30 -2.40 5.96
N ILE A 110 -11.23 -3.03 6.43
CA ILE A 110 -10.31 -3.81 5.59
C ILE A 110 -11.07 -4.95 4.89
N CYS A 111 -11.89 -5.69 5.63
CA CYS A 111 -12.73 -6.78 5.09
C CYS A 111 -13.71 -6.27 4.01
N LEU A 112 -14.39 -5.13 4.24
CA LEU A 112 -15.28 -4.53 3.26
C LEU A 112 -14.57 -4.22 1.93
N TRP A 113 -13.36 -3.66 2.02
CA TRP A 113 -12.55 -3.35 0.84
C TRP A 113 -12.03 -4.59 0.14
N ARG A 114 -11.66 -5.64 0.87
CA ARG A 114 -11.27 -6.93 0.29
C ARG A 114 -12.39 -7.48 -0.60
N ASN A 115 -13.62 -7.49 -0.11
CA ASN A 115 -14.77 -7.96 -0.88
C ASN A 115 -14.98 -7.09 -2.13
N ARG A 116 -14.87 -5.77 -2.00
CA ARG A 116 -14.98 -4.84 -3.13
C ARG A 116 -13.91 -5.07 -4.20
N PHE A 117 -12.69 -5.37 -3.80
CA PHE A 117 -11.62 -5.71 -4.72
C PHE A 117 -11.86 -7.05 -5.41
N ALA A 118 -12.32 -8.06 -4.67
CA ALA A 118 -12.65 -9.37 -5.22
C ALA A 118 -13.79 -9.29 -6.25
N GLU A 119 -14.87 -8.56 -5.93
CA GLU A 119 -16.02 -8.36 -6.84
C GLU A 119 -15.63 -7.65 -8.14
N SER A 120 -14.65 -6.76 -8.09
CA SER A 120 -14.19 -6.01 -9.27
C SER A 120 -13.09 -6.70 -10.06
N GLY A 121 -12.43 -7.72 -9.49
CA GLY A 121 -11.23 -8.36 -10.05
C GLY A 121 -10.01 -7.43 -10.18
N MET A 122 -10.08 -6.19 -9.65
CA MET A 122 -9.04 -5.19 -9.84
C MET A 122 -7.77 -5.50 -9.06
N PHE A 123 -7.90 -6.17 -7.91
CA PHE A 123 -6.72 -6.51 -7.12
C PHE A 123 -5.80 -7.44 -7.90
N ASP A 124 -6.31 -8.56 -8.39
CA ASP A 124 -5.51 -9.55 -9.13
C ASP A 124 -4.94 -8.96 -10.44
N LEU A 125 -5.72 -8.14 -11.14
CA LEU A 125 -5.28 -7.46 -12.36
C LEU A 125 -4.08 -6.55 -12.10
N ILE A 126 -4.15 -5.71 -11.06
CA ILE A 126 -3.07 -4.77 -10.75
C ILE A 126 -1.88 -5.51 -10.13
N PHE A 127 -2.15 -6.46 -9.22
CA PHE A 127 -1.12 -7.25 -8.53
C PHE A 127 -0.26 -8.02 -9.53
N SER A 128 -0.88 -8.73 -10.47
CA SER A 128 -0.16 -9.45 -11.52
C SER A 128 0.67 -8.51 -12.40
N GLY A 129 0.13 -7.34 -12.75
CA GLY A 129 0.87 -6.31 -13.47
C GLY A 129 2.12 -5.82 -12.72
N ILE A 130 2.00 -5.57 -11.41
CA ILE A 130 3.15 -5.20 -10.57
C ILE A 130 4.17 -6.34 -10.51
N MET A 131 3.73 -7.58 -10.35
CA MET A 131 4.66 -8.72 -10.31
C MET A 131 5.43 -8.87 -11.63
N THR A 132 4.77 -8.67 -12.78
CA THR A 132 5.44 -8.67 -14.09
C THR A 132 6.46 -7.54 -14.22
N GLU A 133 6.11 -6.31 -13.82
CA GLU A 133 7.04 -5.16 -13.84
C GLU A 133 8.28 -5.43 -12.96
N LEU A 134 8.09 -6.01 -11.77
CA LEU A 134 9.20 -6.38 -10.90
C LEU A 134 10.07 -7.48 -11.54
N GLN A 135 9.46 -8.50 -12.14
CA GLN A 135 10.20 -9.56 -12.83
C GLN A 135 11.02 -9.02 -14.01
N GLU A 136 10.49 -8.07 -14.79
CA GLU A 136 11.21 -7.42 -15.89
C GLU A 136 12.42 -6.61 -15.40
N LEU A 137 12.34 -6.05 -14.19
CA LEU A 137 13.46 -5.40 -13.50
C LEU A 137 14.43 -6.41 -12.87
N GLY A 138 14.17 -7.70 -13.03
CA GLY A 138 14.94 -8.78 -12.41
C GLY A 138 14.76 -8.78 -10.90
N LEU A 139 13.58 -8.46 -10.39
CA LEU A 139 13.25 -8.43 -8.98
C LEU A 139 12.17 -9.47 -8.68
N GLU A 140 12.33 -10.23 -7.61
CA GLU A 140 11.34 -11.20 -7.12
C GLU A 140 11.02 -10.93 -5.66
N ILE A 141 9.73 -10.99 -5.32
CA ILE A 141 9.25 -10.95 -3.93
C ILE A 141 9.18 -12.38 -3.43
N ARG A 142 10.05 -12.73 -2.48
CA ARG A 142 9.94 -14.00 -1.76
C ARG A 142 8.97 -13.84 -0.60
N HIS A 143 7.88 -14.61 -0.63
CA HIS A 143 6.92 -14.68 0.45
C HIS A 143 7.61 -15.26 1.69
N GLY A 144 7.54 -14.56 2.81
CA GLY A 144 8.10 -14.99 4.08
C GLY A 144 7.23 -14.50 5.24
N LYS A 145 7.04 -15.34 6.27
CA LYS A 145 6.35 -14.94 7.49
C LYS A 145 7.05 -13.74 8.11
N MET A 146 6.37 -12.58 8.14
CA MET A 146 6.61 -11.31 8.84
C MET A 146 8.02 -10.68 8.91
N VAL A 147 9.10 -11.45 8.81
CA VAL A 147 10.50 -11.04 9.02
C VAL A 147 11.32 -11.18 7.73
N ASP A 148 10.90 -12.02 6.77
CA ASP A 148 11.76 -12.43 5.64
C ASP A 148 11.19 -12.12 4.24
N ALA A 149 10.26 -11.15 4.11
CA ALA A 149 9.96 -10.61 2.79
C ALA A 149 11.17 -9.82 2.31
N THR A 150 11.86 -10.31 1.28
CA THR A 150 13.05 -9.66 0.70
C THR A 150 12.88 -9.52 -0.80
N LEU A 151 13.39 -8.42 -1.34
CA LEU A 151 13.51 -8.22 -2.77
C LEU A 151 14.82 -8.86 -3.25
N VAL A 152 14.74 -9.93 -4.03
CA VAL A 152 15.92 -10.63 -4.56
C VAL A 152 16.08 -10.38 -6.05
N LYS A 153 17.31 -10.45 -6.55
CA LYS A 153 17.53 -10.45 -7.99
C LYS A 153 17.05 -11.78 -8.58
N ALA A 154 16.20 -11.71 -9.60
CA ALA A 154 15.81 -12.87 -10.38
C ALA A 154 17.07 -13.39 -11.11
N HIS A 155 17.52 -14.58 -10.74
CA HIS A 155 18.58 -15.29 -11.45
C HIS A 155 17.91 -16.14 -12.53
N ALA A 156 18.19 -15.83 -13.80
CA ALA A 156 17.79 -16.61 -14.96
C ALA A 156 18.56 -17.94 -15.04
#